data_AF-A0A6N1BS59-F1
#
_entry.id   AF-A0A6N1BS59-F1
#
_cell.length_a   1.000
_cell.length_b   1.000
_cell.length_c   1.000
_cell.angle_alpha   90.00
_cell.angle_beta   90.00
_cell.angle_gamma   90.00
#
_symmetry.space_group_name_H-M   'P 1'
#
loop_
_entity.id
_entity.type
_entity.pdbx_description
1 polymer ?
#
loop_
_entity_poly.entity_id
_entity_poly.type
_entity_poly.pdbx_seq_one_letter_code
_entity_poly.pdbx_strand_id
1 'polypeptide(L)'
;MDLEKRLENWAKANRVGGPRPGYCAPWAKLADILANGPHVPEIVEIDQADAERVTRAWRLLDRHQQLLLKLSYVTNMPPWLVCRKLGIRQRPHSVFDLEMARAKHMLRQHLARIDDEGVVNRKKMPYTAPDNLIPALAETAA
;
A
#
# COMPACT_ATOMS: atom_id res chain seq x y z
N MET A 1 10.61 -2.56 -11.89
CA MET A 1 9.39 -1.74 -11.66
C MET A 1 9.80 -0.47 -10.92
N ASP A 2 9.25 0.68 -11.29
CA ASP A 2 9.53 1.95 -10.62
C ASP A 2 8.89 1.97 -9.21
N LEU A 3 9.66 2.38 -8.19
CA LEU A 3 9.19 2.40 -6.80
C LEU A 3 8.05 3.41 -6.63
N GLU A 4 8.11 4.54 -7.31
CA GLU A 4 7.10 5.60 -7.19
C GLU A 4 5.72 5.09 -7.60
N LYS A 5 5.65 4.29 -8.67
CA LYS A 5 4.40 3.66 -9.12
C LYS A 5 3.83 2.68 -8.09
N ARG A 6 4.69 1.85 -7.48
CA ARG A 6 4.28 0.91 -6.40
C ARG A 6 3.80 1.66 -5.16
N LEU A 7 4.48 2.75 -4.80
CA LEU A 7 4.08 3.63 -3.69
C LEU A 7 2.75 4.34 -3.96
N GLU A 8 2.50 4.81 -5.18
CA GLU A 8 1.22 5.43 -5.52
C GLU A 8 0.08 4.40 -5.55
N ASN A 9 0.32 3.18 -6.06
CA ASN A 9 -0.63 2.06 -5.96
C ASN A 9 -0.95 1.73 -4.49
N TRP A 10 0.08 1.63 -3.64
CA TRP A 10 -0.07 1.44 -2.20
C TRP A 10 -0.82 2.60 -1.53
N ALA A 11 -0.54 3.84 -1.90
CA ALA A 11 -1.22 5.02 -1.37
C ALA A 11 -2.70 5.01 -1.73
N LYS A 12 -3.02 4.70 -3.00
CA LYS A 12 -4.39 4.52 -3.48
C LYS A 12 -5.12 3.46 -2.65
N ALA A 13 -4.54 2.27 -2.50
CA ALA A 13 -5.10 1.18 -1.70
C ALA A 13 -5.40 1.61 -0.25
N ASN A 14 -4.54 2.42 0.38
CA ASN A 14 -4.72 2.89 1.75
C ASN A 14 -5.65 4.12 1.87
N ARG A 15 -5.94 4.82 0.78
CA ARG A 15 -6.95 5.89 0.72
C ARG A 15 -8.36 5.34 0.56
N VAL A 16 -8.53 4.11 0.04
CA VAL A 16 -9.85 3.45 -0.07
C VAL A 16 -10.42 3.20 1.33
N GLY A 17 -11.29 4.11 1.78
CA GLY A 17 -11.91 4.10 3.11
C GLY A 17 -11.55 5.29 4.01
N GLY A 18 -10.59 6.13 3.62
CA GLY A 18 -10.25 7.38 4.32
C GLY A 18 -10.94 8.62 3.71
N PRO A 19 -10.92 9.78 4.41
CA PRO A 19 -11.37 11.04 3.83
C PRO A 19 -10.58 11.33 2.55
N ARG A 20 -11.29 11.43 1.40
CA ARG A 20 -10.66 11.79 0.14
C ARG A 20 -10.17 13.25 0.22
N PRO A 21 -8.98 13.58 -0.31
CA PRO A 21 -8.59 14.97 -0.49
C PRO A 21 -9.61 15.62 -1.45
N GLY A 22 -10.36 16.60 -0.95
CA GLY A 22 -11.39 17.31 -1.71
C GLY A 22 -12.64 17.66 -0.90
N TYR A 23 -13.02 16.85 0.10
CA TYR A 23 -14.22 17.13 0.90
C TYR A 23 -13.99 16.85 2.39
N CYS A 24 -13.62 17.90 3.13
CA CYS A 24 -13.52 17.82 4.59
C CYS A 24 -14.89 17.86 5.28
N ALA A 25 -15.98 18.08 4.53
CA ALA A 25 -17.32 18.18 5.08
C ALA A 25 -18.40 17.67 4.10
N PRO A 26 -19.53 17.13 4.59
CA PRO A 26 -20.65 16.69 3.76
C PRO A 26 -21.18 17.78 2.81
N TRP A 27 -21.14 19.04 3.24
CA TRP A 27 -21.58 20.18 2.42
C TRP A 27 -20.67 20.41 1.21
N ALA A 28 -19.36 20.20 1.34
CA ALA A 28 -18.43 20.38 0.23
C ALA A 28 -18.68 19.31 -0.86
N LYS A 29 -18.99 18.09 -0.43
CA LYS A 29 -19.38 16.99 -1.34
C LYS A 29 -20.69 17.31 -2.06
N LEU A 30 -21.68 17.85 -1.35
CA LEU A 30 -22.96 18.24 -1.96
C LEU A 30 -22.79 19.41 -2.95
N ALA A 31 -22.03 20.44 -2.58
CA ALA A 31 -21.77 21.59 -3.44
C ALA A 31 -21.10 21.19 -4.76
N ASP A 32 -20.16 20.25 -4.71
CA ASP A 32 -19.50 19.73 -5.89
C ASP A 32 -20.42 18.87 -6.76
N ILE A 33 -21.26 18.03 -6.16
CA ILE A 33 -22.31 17.30 -6.91
C ILE A 33 -23.26 18.27 -7.62
N LEU A 34 -23.62 19.37 -6.97
CA LEU A 34 -24.49 20.40 -7.56
C LEU A 34 -23.80 21.18 -8.69
N ALA A 35 -22.49 21.43 -8.59
CA ALA A 35 -21.74 22.19 -9.59
C ALA A 35 -21.29 21.34 -10.78
N ASN A 36 -20.81 20.12 -10.53
CA ASN A 36 -20.13 19.27 -11.50
C ASN A 36 -20.91 17.97 -11.83
N GLY A 37 -22.06 17.75 -11.19
CA GLY A 37 -22.84 16.53 -11.31
C GLY A 37 -22.34 15.40 -10.40
N PRO A 38 -23.06 14.25 -10.33
CA PRO A 38 -22.63 13.11 -9.54
C PRO A 38 -21.28 12.60 -10.03
N HIS A 39 -20.28 12.65 -9.16
CA HIS A 39 -18.95 12.14 -9.47
C HIS A 39 -19.03 10.62 -9.66
N VAL A 40 -18.90 10.14 -10.89
CA VAL A 40 -18.62 8.72 -11.16
C VAL A 40 -17.26 8.44 -10.51
N PRO A 41 -17.16 7.52 -9.55
CA PRO A 41 -15.86 7.19 -8.98
C PRO A 41 -15.00 6.68 -10.11
N GLU A 42 -13.88 7.38 -10.37
CA GLU A 42 -12.84 6.85 -11.24
C GLU A 42 -12.52 5.44 -10.72
N ILE A 43 -12.69 4.44 -11.59
CA ILE A 43 -12.29 3.06 -11.28
C ILE A 43 -10.78 3.09 -11.27
N VAL A 44 -10.21 3.41 -10.11
CA VAL A 44 -8.78 3.35 -9.91
C VAL A 44 -8.44 1.87 -9.82
N GLU A 45 -7.87 1.33 -10.90
CA GLU A 45 -7.29 -0.02 -10.88
C GLU A 45 -6.20 -0.05 -9.80
N ILE A 46 -6.44 -0.86 -8.76
CA ILE A 46 -5.51 -1.07 -7.66
C ILE A 46 -5.03 -2.51 -7.76
N ASP A 47 -3.71 -2.67 -7.90
CA ASP A 47 -3.08 -3.98 -7.73
C ASP A 47 -2.99 -4.28 -6.23
N GLN A 48 -3.97 -5.03 -5.74
CA GLN A 48 -4.08 -5.39 -4.33
C GLN A 48 -2.89 -6.24 -3.85
N ALA A 49 -2.38 -7.13 -4.70
CA ALA A 49 -1.28 -8.01 -4.36
C ALA A 49 0.03 -7.23 -4.21
N ASP A 50 0.27 -6.23 -5.07
CA ASP A 50 1.40 -5.32 -4.91
C ASP A 50 1.24 -4.43 -3.66
N ALA A 51 0.06 -3.87 -3.43
CA ALA A 51 -0.22 -3.04 -2.27
C ALA A 51 0.02 -3.79 -0.95
N GLU A 52 -0.31 -5.08 -0.88
CA GLU A 52 -0.02 -5.93 0.28
C GLU A 52 1.47 -6.19 0.49
N ARG A 53 2.23 -6.40 -0.59
CA ARG A 53 3.71 -6.52 -0.50
C ARG A 53 4.34 -5.25 0.02
N VAL A 54 3.94 -4.09 -0.51
CA VAL A 54 4.41 -2.79 -0.04
C VAL A 54 4.00 -2.56 1.41
N THR A 55 2.79 -2.96 1.81
CA THR A 55 2.34 -2.86 3.20
C THR A 55 3.19 -3.70 4.15
N ARG A 56 3.54 -4.93 3.77
CA ARG A 56 4.45 -5.77 4.57
C ARG A 56 5.84 -5.16 4.68
N ALA A 57 6.41 -4.68 3.57
CA ALA A 57 7.71 -4.01 3.58
C ALA A 57 7.69 -2.73 4.44
N TRP A 58 6.62 -1.94 4.34
CA TRP A 58 6.44 -0.71 5.11
C TRP A 58 6.36 -0.95 6.61
N ARG A 59 5.71 -2.05 7.05
CA ARG A 59 5.64 -2.42 8.48
C ARG A 59 7.01 -2.77 9.09
N LEU A 60 7.99 -3.12 8.28
CA LEU A 60 9.36 -3.43 8.73
C LEU A 60 10.25 -2.18 8.89
N LEU A 61 9.79 -1.02 8.41
CA LEU A 61 10.53 0.24 8.56
C LEU A 61 10.46 0.78 9.98
N ASP A 62 11.41 1.64 10.35
CA ASP A 62 11.34 2.41 11.59
C ASP A 62 10.10 3.32 11.63
N ARG A 63 9.56 3.55 12.82
CA ARG A 63 8.36 4.39 13.03
C ARG A 63 8.48 5.77 12.36
N HIS A 64 9.68 6.36 12.36
CA HIS A 64 9.93 7.64 11.71
C HIS A 64 9.70 7.57 10.18
N GLN A 65 10.28 6.57 9.53
CA GLN A 65 10.16 6.35 8.08
C GLN A 65 8.74 5.95 7.68
N GLN A 66 8.08 5.14 8.52
CA GLN A 66 6.68 4.76 8.32
C GLN A 66 5.77 6.00 8.24
N LEU A 67 5.90 6.90 9.23
CA LEU A 67 5.12 8.13 9.29
C LEU A 67 5.47 9.07 8.15
N LEU A 68 6.75 9.18 7.77
CA LEU A 68 7.19 10.00 6.64
C LEU A 68 6.50 9.58 5.34
N LEU A 69 6.51 8.28 5.03
CA LEU A 69 5.85 7.73 3.84
C LEU A 69 4.32 7.83 3.91
N LYS A 70 3.72 7.55 5.08
CA LYS A 70 2.26 7.65 5.24
C LYS A 70 1.77 9.09 5.08
N LEU A 71 2.47 10.06 5.68
CA LEU A 71 2.06 11.46 5.60
C LEU A 71 2.23 12.02 4.19
N SER A 72 3.33 11.69 3.52
CA SER A 72 3.60 12.14 2.15
C SER A 72 2.70 11.47 1.12
N TYR A 73 2.65 10.14 1.08
CA TYR A 73 1.92 9.42 0.02
C TYR A 73 0.45 9.20 0.37
N VAL A 74 0.12 8.65 1.54
CA VAL A 74 -1.30 8.33 1.85
C VAL A 74 -2.11 9.60 2.06
N THR A 75 -1.65 10.51 2.93
CA THR A 75 -2.39 11.74 3.24
C THR A 75 -2.11 12.91 2.29
N ASN A 76 -1.17 12.75 1.34
CA ASN A 76 -0.76 13.79 0.40
C ASN A 76 -0.39 15.13 1.06
N MET A 77 0.26 15.06 2.23
CA MET A 77 0.57 16.22 3.04
C MET A 77 1.77 16.98 2.47
N PRO A 78 1.73 18.33 2.41
CA PRO A 78 2.85 19.09 1.88
C PRO A 78 4.10 18.95 2.77
N PRO A 79 5.32 18.97 2.20
CA PRO A 79 6.56 18.68 2.91
C PRO A 79 6.78 19.50 4.18
N TRP A 80 6.43 20.80 4.17
CA TRP A 80 6.59 21.67 5.34
C TRP A 80 5.76 21.22 6.55
N LEU A 81 4.56 20.69 6.31
CA LEU A 81 3.69 20.19 7.38
C LEU A 81 4.16 18.83 7.87
N VAL A 82 4.68 17.99 6.98
CA VAL A 82 5.34 16.74 7.33
C VAL A 82 6.57 16.98 8.20
N CYS A 83 7.45 17.91 7.81
CA CYS A 83 8.61 18.30 8.60
C CYS A 83 8.22 18.77 10.00
N ARG A 84 7.21 19.63 10.11
CA ARG A 84 6.69 20.12 11.39
C ARG A 84 6.16 18.98 12.27
N LYS A 85 5.41 18.04 11.70
CA LYS A 85 4.86 16.89 12.46
C LYS A 85 5.93 15.90 12.93
N LEU A 86 6.99 15.73 12.16
CA LEU A 86 8.06 14.78 12.44
C LEU A 86 9.25 15.38 13.17
N GLY A 87 9.21 16.69 13.49
CA GLY A 87 10.33 17.40 14.10
C GLY A 87 11.56 17.50 13.19
N ILE A 88 11.39 17.34 11.87
CA ILE A 88 12.47 17.47 10.90
C ILE A 88 12.73 18.96 10.68
N ARG A 89 14.00 19.36 10.65
CA ARG A 89 14.38 20.74 10.36
C ARG A 89 13.92 21.10 8.94
N GLN A 90 13.03 22.10 8.83
CA GLN A 90 12.43 22.50 7.56
C GLN A 90 13.45 23.08 6.56
N ARG A 91 14.56 23.65 7.06
CA ARG A 91 15.63 24.22 6.24
C ARG A 91 17.00 23.67 6.65
N PRO A 92 17.85 23.28 5.68
CA PRO A 92 17.64 23.33 4.23
C PRO A 92 16.66 22.26 3.72
N HIS A 93 16.00 22.51 2.59
CA HIS A 93 15.03 21.56 1.97
C HIS A 93 15.65 20.18 1.69
N SER A 94 16.96 20.14 1.45
CA SER A 94 17.74 18.92 1.24
C SER A 94 17.65 17.93 2.41
N VAL A 95 17.35 18.38 3.63
CA VAL A 95 17.18 17.48 4.79
C VAL A 95 15.94 16.60 4.61
N PHE A 96 14.83 17.18 4.14
CA PHE A 96 13.62 16.42 3.87
C PHE A 96 13.84 15.43 2.73
N ASP A 97 14.50 15.87 1.65
CA ASP A 97 14.79 15.03 0.49
C ASP A 97 15.71 13.86 0.86
N LEU A 98 16.69 14.09 1.75
CA LEU A 98 17.59 13.06 2.25
C LEU A 98 16.84 12.01 3.08
N GLU A 99 15.99 12.44 4.02
CA GLU A 99 15.18 11.52 4.83
C GLU A 99 14.18 10.75 3.96
N MET A 100 13.60 11.41 2.95
CA MET A 100 12.72 10.75 1.98
C MET A 100 13.47 9.71 1.13
N ALA A 101 14.66 10.06 0.64
CA ALA A 101 15.51 9.14 -0.10
C ALA A 101 15.93 7.94 0.76
N ARG A 102 16.25 8.17 2.03
CA ARG A 102 16.58 7.11 3.00
C ARG A 102 15.40 6.18 3.22
N ALA A 103 14.20 6.72 3.48
CA ALA A 103 12.99 5.91 3.66
C ALA A 103 12.66 5.07 2.42
N LYS A 104 12.77 5.66 1.22
CA LYS A 104 12.60 4.94 -0.06
C LYS A 104 13.65 3.85 -0.26
N HIS A 105 14.90 4.12 0.11
CA HIS A 105 15.97 3.13 0.02
C HIS A 105 15.73 1.94 0.96
N MET A 106 15.38 2.19 2.22
CA MET A 106 15.04 1.13 3.17
C MET A 106 13.83 0.32 2.69
N LEU A 107 12.79 0.99 2.19
CA LEU A 107 11.62 0.31 1.64
C LEU A 107 11.99 -0.61 0.48
N ARG A 108 12.88 -0.17 -0.44
CA ARG A 108 13.38 -1.03 -1.53
C ARG A 108 14.11 -2.26 -1.00
N GLN A 109 14.95 -2.11 0.03
CA GLN A 109 15.65 -3.24 0.63
C GLN A 109 14.68 -4.26 1.21
N HIS A 110 13.66 -3.81 1.95
CA HIS A 110 12.65 -4.71 2.52
C HIS A 110 11.76 -5.35 1.44
N LEU A 111 11.42 -4.59 0.40
CA LEU A 111 10.67 -5.13 -0.74
C LEU A 111 11.46 -6.23 -1.46
N ALA A 112 12.75 -6.03 -1.72
CA ALA A 112 13.60 -7.04 -2.33
C ALA A 112 13.62 -8.33 -1.50
N ARG A 113 13.80 -8.22 -0.18
CA ARG A 113 13.75 -9.38 0.73
C ARG A 113 12.42 -10.13 0.68
N ILE A 114 11.30 -9.42 0.68
CA ILE A 114 9.96 -10.02 0.63
C ILE A 114 9.68 -10.65 -0.74
N ASP A 115 10.13 -10.02 -1.81
CA ASP A 115 10.00 -10.55 -3.17
C ASP A 115 10.85 -11.85 -3.30
N ASP A 116 12.05 -11.89 -2.72
CA ASP A 116 12.92 -13.08 -2.66
C ASP A 116 12.29 -14.22 -1.81
N GLU A 117 11.76 -13.89 -0.63
CA GLU A 117 11.04 -14.85 0.23
C GLU A 117 9.80 -15.41 -0.49
N GLY A 118 9.10 -14.60 -1.29
CA GLY A 118 7.98 -15.01 -2.13
C GLY A 118 8.39 -15.98 -3.25
N VAL A 119 9.60 -15.86 -3.79
CA VAL A 119 10.15 -16.83 -4.77
C VAL A 119 10.51 -18.15 -4.09
N VAL A 120 11.08 -18.11 -2.88
CA VAL A 120 11.41 -19.31 -2.10
C VAL A 120 10.15 -20.05 -1.65
N ASN A 121 9.10 -19.34 -1.23
CA ASN A 121 7.84 -19.97 -0.80
C ASN A 121 7.04 -20.59 -1.96
N ARG A 122 7.12 -20.06 -3.19
CA ARG A 122 6.52 -20.73 -4.37
C ARG A 122 7.15 -22.09 -4.68
N LYS A 123 8.43 -22.29 -4.36
CA LYS A 123 9.10 -23.60 -4.49
C LYS A 123 8.77 -24.57 -3.34
N LYS A 124 8.16 -24.09 -2.25
CA LYS A 124 7.69 -24.89 -1.13
C LYS A 124 6.18 -25.06 -1.19
N MET A 125 5.70 -25.83 -2.16
CA MET A 125 4.36 -26.39 -2.07
C MET A 125 4.37 -27.84 -2.56
N PRO A 126 4.77 -28.81 -1.71
CA PRO A 126 4.28 -30.16 -1.86
C PRO A 126 2.85 -30.15 -1.29
N TYR A 127 1.87 -29.80 -2.12
CA TYR A 127 0.52 -30.26 -1.84
C TYR A 127 0.51 -31.75 -2.20
N THR A 128 0.96 -32.62 -1.27
CA THR A 128 0.58 -34.03 -1.32
C THR A 128 -0.90 -34.06 -1.02
N ALA A 129 -1.71 -34.31 -2.05
CA ALA A 129 -3.09 -34.69 -1.87
C ALA A 129 -3.13 -35.79 -0.79
N PRO A 130 -4.01 -35.72 0.22
CA PRO A 130 -4.24 -36.89 1.05
C PRO A 130 -4.88 -37.96 0.16
N ASP A 131 -4.11 -38.98 -0.22
CA ASP A 131 -4.51 -40.10 -1.08
C ASP A 131 -5.66 -40.96 -0.52
N ASN A 132 -6.35 -40.55 0.55
CA ASN A 132 -7.30 -41.39 1.26
C ASN A 132 -8.59 -40.64 1.62
N LEU A 133 -9.36 -40.20 0.62
CA LEU A 133 -10.79 -40.00 0.75
C LEU A 133 -11.49 -40.52 -0.52
N ILE A 134 -11.70 -41.84 -0.55
CA ILE A 134 -12.86 -42.61 -1.05
C ILE A 134 -12.36 -44.00 -1.48
N PRO A 135 -12.77 -45.07 -0.78
CA PRO A 135 -13.50 -46.12 -1.48
C PRO A 135 -14.74 -46.48 -0.67
N ALA A 136 -15.87 -45.87 -1.00
CA ALA A 136 -17.13 -46.18 -0.33
C ALA A 136 -18.33 -46.28 -1.30
N LEU A 137 -18.13 -46.40 -2.61
CA LEU A 137 -19.25 -46.49 -3.58
C LEU A 137 -19.00 -47.44 -4.77
N ALA A 138 -18.24 -48.52 -4.60
CA ALA A 138 -18.00 -49.49 -5.68
C ALA A 138 -18.29 -50.95 -5.33
N GLU A 139 -19.18 -51.22 -4.36
CA GLU A 139 -19.70 -52.58 -4.14
C GLU A 139 -21.23 -52.56 -3.93
N THR A 140 -21.95 -52.16 -4.98
CA THR A 140 -23.35 -52.53 -5.17
C THR A 140 -23.63 -52.71 -6.66
N ALA A 141 -23.04 -53.75 -7.27
CA ALA A 141 -23.53 -54.32 -8.53
C ALA A 141 -22.78 -55.63 -8.85
N ALA A 142 -23.34 -56.75 -8.40
CA ALA A 142 -23.48 -58.03 -9.12
C ALA A 142 -23.77 -59.15 -8.11
#